data_AF-A0A1F7I7P3-F1
#
_entry.id   AF-A0A1F7I7P3-F1
#
_cell.length_a   1.000
_cell.length_b   1.000
_cell.length_c   1.000
_cell.angle_alpha   90.00
_cell.angle_beta   90.00
_cell.angle_gamma   90.00
#
_symmetry.space_group_name_H-M   'P 1'
#
loop_
_entity.id
_entity.type
_entity.pdbx_description
1 polymer ?
#
loop_
_entity_poly.entity_id
_entity_poly.type
_entity_poly.pdbx_seq_one_letter_code
_entity_poly.pdbx_strand_id
1 'polypeptide(L)'
;MKIKSLFILNIIVEVILLAAALFLFYIFQPYQFIDHNKTKVICNKNNASYDIGPNLIHILDRKPDSISDKDIRKLCEYSLINDTQDVLRTPEKINYKIAVNYEHEGNWLESFFISLTVYLLLKYLLQNYLRLTFNFKSIKSILVFIACIVFSWIFFFFFLIKPAKQISCERRLASVVNNFKKSAYGFGLKRLQQEDIKMKPILKKAYAACIRLNLQAFMK
;
A
#
# COMPACT_ATOMS: atom_id res chain seq x y z
N MET A 1 -47.40 -10.68 1.79
CA MET A 1 -46.35 -10.10 0.90
C MET A 1 -45.20 -9.42 1.65
N LYS A 2 -45.46 -8.61 2.69
CA LYS A 2 -44.42 -7.84 3.44
C LYS A 2 -43.29 -8.67 4.08
N ILE A 3 -43.58 -9.87 4.60
CA ILE A 3 -42.58 -10.72 5.30
C ILE A 3 -41.49 -11.27 4.35
N LYS A 4 -41.88 -11.68 3.14
CA LYS A 4 -40.92 -12.17 2.12
C LYS A 4 -40.00 -11.04 1.64
N SER A 5 -40.53 -9.82 1.51
CA SER A 5 -39.74 -8.64 1.13
C SER A 5 -38.69 -8.27 2.18
N LEU A 6 -39.04 -8.35 3.47
CA LEU A 6 -38.10 -8.04 4.55
C LEU A 6 -36.98 -9.07 4.66
N PHE A 7 -37.30 -10.35 4.42
CA PHE A 7 -36.32 -11.43 4.43
C PHE A 7 -35.29 -11.31 3.29
N ILE A 8 -35.74 -10.99 2.07
CA ILE A 8 -34.85 -10.78 0.93
C ILE A 8 -33.96 -9.55 1.17
N LEU A 9 -34.53 -8.46 1.70
CA LEU A 9 -33.76 -7.27 2.05
C LEU A 9 -32.66 -7.58 3.08
N ASN A 10 -32.96 -8.41 4.08
CA ASN A 10 -31.99 -8.85 5.08
C ASN A 10 -30.79 -9.58 4.44
N ILE A 11 -31.06 -10.48 3.49
CA ILE A 11 -30.01 -11.21 2.76
C ILE A 11 -29.15 -10.24 1.94
N ILE A 12 -29.78 -9.33 1.18
CA ILE A 12 -29.05 -8.37 0.34
C ILE A 12 -28.15 -7.48 1.21
N VAL A 13 -28.67 -6.96 2.32
CA VAL A 13 -27.91 -6.11 3.24
C VAL A 13 -26.74 -6.89 3.85
N GLU A 14 -26.97 -8.13 4.29
CA GLU A 14 -25.91 -8.97 4.86
C GLU A 14 -24.80 -9.26 3.84
N VAL A 15 -25.15 -9.53 2.58
CA VAL A 15 -24.18 -9.71 1.49
C VAL A 15 -23.35 -8.44 1.27
N ILE A 16 -23.99 -7.27 1.25
CA ILE A 16 -23.29 -5.99 1.08
C ILE A 16 -22.34 -5.72 2.26
N LEU A 17 -22.78 -5.99 3.49
CA LEU A 17 -21.96 -5.78 4.69
C LEU A 17 -20.72 -6.68 4.72
N LEU A 18 -20.90 -7.97 4.42
CA LEU A 18 -19.81 -8.92 4.33
C LEU A 18 -18.85 -8.56 3.18
N ALA A 19 -19.37 -8.11 2.04
CA ALA A 19 -18.54 -7.64 0.93
C ALA A 19 -17.76 -6.37 1.28
N ALA A 20 -18.35 -5.43 2.04
CA ALA A 20 -17.65 -4.25 2.56
C ALA A 20 -16.56 -4.64 3.58
N ALA A 21 -16.82 -5.65 4.42
CA ALA A 21 -15.81 -6.21 5.32
C ALA A 21 -14.64 -6.82 4.54
N LEU A 22 -14.90 -7.62 3.50
CA LEU A 22 -13.87 -8.17 2.60
C LEU A 22 -13.09 -7.06 1.89
N PHE A 23 -13.77 -6.00 1.46
CA PHE A 23 -13.15 -4.82 0.86
C PHE A 23 -12.15 -4.14 1.79
N LEU A 24 -12.53 -3.91 3.05
CA LEU A 24 -11.62 -3.35 4.05
C LEU A 24 -10.46 -4.29 4.35
N PHE A 25 -10.74 -5.58 4.56
CA PHE A 25 -9.70 -6.59 4.78
C PHE A 25 -8.66 -6.56 3.65
N TYR A 26 -9.11 -6.45 2.40
CA TYR A 26 -8.23 -6.37 1.24
C TYR A 26 -7.43 -5.08 1.18
N ILE A 27 -8.06 -3.91 1.41
CA ILE A 27 -7.37 -2.62 1.38
C ILE A 27 -6.28 -2.59 2.43
N PHE A 28 -6.59 -3.09 3.63
CA PHE A 28 -5.72 -3.03 4.80
C PHE A 28 -4.65 -4.11 4.84
N GLN A 29 -4.67 -5.07 3.91
CA GLN A 29 -3.70 -6.17 3.84
C GLN A 29 -2.25 -5.70 4.05
N PRO A 30 -1.44 -6.47 4.81
CA PRO A 30 -0.07 -6.10 5.10
C PRO A 30 0.77 -6.03 3.84
N TYR A 31 1.81 -5.21 3.88
CA TYR A 31 2.79 -5.11 2.81
C TYR A 31 4.16 -4.73 3.34
N GLN A 32 5.17 -5.13 2.57
CA GLN A 32 6.55 -4.72 2.80
C GLN A 32 6.87 -3.51 1.94
N PHE A 33 7.63 -2.58 2.50
CA PHE A 33 8.16 -1.43 1.78
C PHE A 33 9.62 -1.16 2.18
N ILE A 34 10.32 -0.37 1.36
CA ILE A 34 11.70 0.02 1.63
C ILE A 34 11.69 1.15 2.66
N ASP A 35 12.36 0.94 3.78
CA ASP A 35 12.55 1.96 4.80
C ASP A 35 13.71 2.87 4.38
N HIS A 36 13.38 4.08 3.92
CA HIS A 36 14.35 5.06 3.44
C HIS A 36 15.22 5.64 4.57
N ASN A 37 14.77 5.56 5.82
CA ASN A 37 15.58 6.00 6.98
C ASN A 37 16.73 5.08 7.29
N LYS A 38 16.54 3.77 7.07
CA LYS A 38 17.53 2.74 7.44
C LYS A 38 18.29 2.21 6.22
N THR A 39 17.81 2.48 5.02
CA THR A 39 18.48 2.07 3.78
C THR A 39 19.70 2.94 3.52
N LYS A 40 20.81 2.28 3.17
CA LYS A 40 22.09 2.95 2.93
C LYS A 40 22.69 2.57 1.58
N VAL A 41 23.43 3.51 1.02
CA VAL A 41 24.36 3.29 -0.09
C VAL A 41 25.74 3.06 0.51
N ILE A 42 26.41 2.00 0.06
CA ILE A 42 27.78 1.65 0.45
C ILE A 42 28.67 1.79 -0.77
N CYS A 43 29.66 2.66 -0.69
CA CYS A 43 30.59 2.93 -1.79
C CYS A 43 31.71 1.87 -1.83
N ASN A 44 31.94 1.28 -3.00
CA ASN A 44 32.90 0.17 -3.14
C ASN A 44 34.37 0.61 -2.93
N LYS A 45 34.69 1.88 -3.20
CA LYS A 45 36.06 2.40 -3.19
C LYS A 45 36.64 2.53 -1.78
N ASN A 46 35.83 2.93 -0.81
CA ASN A 46 36.25 3.27 0.54
C ASN A 46 35.34 2.69 1.64
N ASN A 47 34.35 1.87 1.28
CA ASN A 47 33.30 1.36 2.17
C ASN A 47 32.54 2.47 2.93
N ALA A 48 32.57 3.72 2.46
CA ALA A 48 31.78 4.80 3.05
C ALA A 48 30.29 4.49 2.87
N SER A 49 29.50 4.75 3.92
CA SER A 49 28.05 4.54 3.89
C SER A 49 27.30 5.85 3.99
N TYR A 50 26.30 6.03 3.14
CA TYR A 50 25.45 7.22 3.09
C TYR A 50 23.97 6.83 3.19
N ASP A 51 23.21 7.54 4.02
CA ASP A 51 21.77 7.32 4.18
C ASP A 51 21.01 7.85 2.97
N ILE A 52 20.03 7.12 2.44
CA ILE A 52 19.40 7.53 1.17
C ILE A 52 18.47 8.73 1.30
N GLY A 53 17.79 8.89 2.43
CA GLY A 53 16.84 9.98 2.66
C GLY A 53 17.47 11.37 2.58
N PRO A 54 18.40 11.73 3.48
CA PRO A 54 19.03 13.06 3.50
C PRO A 54 19.76 13.41 2.18
N ASN A 55 20.17 12.40 1.43
CA ASN A 55 20.84 12.52 0.14
C ASN A 55 19.86 12.49 -1.05
N LEU A 56 18.54 12.46 -0.80
CA LEU A 56 17.48 12.50 -1.80
C LEU A 56 17.52 11.36 -2.83
N ILE A 57 18.07 10.23 -2.41
CA ILE A 57 18.22 9.04 -3.25
C ILE A 57 16.91 8.24 -3.21
N HIS A 58 16.27 8.13 -4.37
CA HIS A 58 15.03 7.37 -4.53
C HIS A 58 15.32 5.93 -4.96
N ILE A 59 14.75 4.97 -4.23
CA ILE A 59 14.89 3.54 -4.54
C ILE A 59 13.51 2.93 -4.61
N LEU A 60 13.20 2.31 -5.75
CA LEU A 60 11.99 1.52 -5.97
C LEU A 60 12.39 0.10 -6.35
N ASP A 61 11.76 -0.91 -5.78
CA ASP A 61 11.99 -2.32 -6.13
C ASP A 61 13.48 -2.71 -6.17
N ARG A 62 14.24 -2.28 -5.14
CA ARG A 62 15.68 -2.56 -4.94
C ARG A 62 16.61 -1.86 -5.93
N LYS A 63 16.11 -1.00 -6.81
CA LYS A 63 16.92 -0.28 -7.80
C LYS A 63 16.71 1.23 -7.65
N PRO A 64 17.79 2.02 -7.73
CA PRO A 64 17.63 3.44 -7.89
C PRO A 64 17.08 3.73 -9.28
N ASP A 65 16.33 4.81 -9.42
CA ASP A 65 15.97 5.32 -10.74
C ASP A 65 17.22 5.88 -11.45
N SER A 66 17.12 6.20 -12.74
CA SER A 66 18.27 6.65 -13.53
C SER A 66 18.90 7.93 -13.00
N ILE A 67 18.11 8.80 -12.36
CA ILE A 67 18.61 10.04 -11.75
C ILE A 67 19.38 9.69 -10.48
N SER A 68 18.76 8.92 -9.57
CA SER A 68 19.44 8.51 -8.34
C SER A 68 20.68 7.64 -8.60
N ASP A 69 20.69 6.79 -9.64
CA ASP A 69 21.90 6.02 -10.01
C ASP A 69 23.08 6.94 -10.34
N LYS A 70 22.81 7.99 -11.13
CA LYS A 70 23.80 8.99 -11.52
C LYS A 70 24.35 9.71 -10.30
N ASP A 71 23.46 10.13 -9.40
CA ASP A 71 23.82 10.88 -8.20
C ASP A 71 24.59 10.01 -7.21
N ILE A 72 24.18 8.75 -7.00
CA ILE A 72 24.91 7.79 -6.16
C ILE A 72 26.33 7.55 -6.68
N ARG A 73 26.50 7.40 -7.99
CA ARG A 73 27.82 7.10 -8.56
C ARG A 73 28.78 8.26 -8.40
N LYS A 74 28.28 9.48 -8.55
CA LYS A 74 29.04 10.71 -8.25
C LYS A 74 29.34 10.83 -6.76
N LEU A 75 28.37 10.55 -5.89
CA LEU A 75 28.56 10.52 -4.44
C LEU A 75 29.68 9.55 -4.06
N CYS A 76 29.70 8.34 -4.61
CA CYS A 76 30.71 7.34 -4.31
C CYS A 76 32.08 7.59 -4.94
N GLU A 77 32.18 8.42 -5.98
CA GLU A 77 33.46 8.77 -6.60
C GLU A 77 34.08 10.04 -5.99
N TYR A 78 33.24 11.04 -5.71
CA TYR A 78 33.66 12.39 -5.34
C TYR A 78 33.24 12.82 -3.93
N SER A 79 32.53 11.97 -3.18
CA SER A 79 32.00 12.26 -1.84
C SER A 79 31.09 13.51 -1.78
N LEU A 80 30.43 13.85 -2.90
CA LEU A 80 29.57 15.03 -3.05
C LEU A 80 28.10 14.63 -3.11
N ILE A 81 27.31 15.24 -2.21
CA ILE A 81 25.94 14.83 -1.85
C ILE A 81 24.85 15.34 -2.81
N ASN A 82 25.16 16.27 -3.72
CA ASN A 82 24.18 16.74 -4.72
C ASN A 82 24.86 17.61 -5.79
N ASP A 83 25.26 17.02 -6.91
CA ASP A 83 25.77 17.76 -8.07
C ASP A 83 24.60 18.27 -8.93
N THR A 84 23.85 19.22 -8.37
CA THR A 84 22.61 19.77 -8.98
C THR A 84 22.83 20.47 -10.32
N GLN A 85 24.07 20.85 -10.63
CA GLN A 85 24.47 21.50 -11.88
C GLN A 85 25.14 20.55 -12.87
N ASP A 86 25.24 19.25 -12.55
CA ASP A 86 25.83 18.21 -13.39
C ASP A 86 27.27 18.51 -13.84
N VAL A 87 28.05 19.15 -12.97
CA VAL A 87 29.41 19.62 -13.28
C VAL A 87 30.43 18.47 -13.26
N LEU A 88 30.17 17.44 -12.46
CA LEU A 88 31.04 16.27 -12.31
C LEU A 88 30.68 15.18 -13.32
N ARG A 89 31.70 14.55 -13.92
CA ARG A 89 31.49 13.41 -14.82
C ARG A 89 30.95 12.22 -14.05
N THR A 90 29.84 11.64 -14.49
CA THR A 90 29.35 10.38 -13.91
C THR A 90 30.32 9.24 -14.26
N PRO A 91 30.83 8.49 -13.28
CA PRO A 91 31.63 7.29 -13.55
C PRO A 91 30.86 6.32 -14.44
N GLU A 92 31.48 5.59 -15.36
CA GLU A 92 30.79 4.70 -16.32
C GLU A 92 30.43 3.31 -15.75
N LYS A 93 31.01 2.94 -14.61
CA LYS A 93 30.69 1.70 -13.89
C LYS A 93 29.93 1.99 -12.60
N ILE A 94 29.10 1.03 -12.16
CA ILE A 94 28.46 1.04 -10.84
C ILE A 94 29.56 0.86 -9.79
N ASN A 95 29.71 1.84 -8.90
CA ASN A 95 30.73 1.88 -7.84
C ASN A 95 30.12 1.82 -6.43
N TYR A 96 28.88 1.33 -6.30
CA TYR A 96 28.15 1.27 -5.04
C TYR A 96 27.38 -0.05 -4.87
N LYS A 97 26.93 -0.30 -3.64
CA LYS A 97 25.97 -1.33 -3.25
C LYS A 97 24.86 -0.68 -2.42
N ILE A 98 23.63 -1.19 -2.52
CA ILE A 98 22.50 -0.72 -1.71
C ILE A 98 22.22 -1.75 -0.63
N ALA A 99 22.36 -1.36 0.63
CA ALA A 99 21.90 -2.12 1.77
C ALA A 99 20.42 -1.75 2.04
N VAL A 100 19.51 -2.46 1.35
CA VAL A 100 18.06 -2.23 1.47
C VAL A 100 17.56 -2.75 2.81
N ASN A 101 16.90 -1.90 3.58
CA ASN A 101 16.15 -2.33 4.74
C ASN A 101 14.65 -2.35 4.44
N TYR A 102 13.98 -3.44 4.83
CA TYR A 102 12.53 -3.57 4.68
C TYR A 102 11.82 -3.32 6.00
N GLU A 103 10.69 -2.64 5.91
CA GLU A 103 9.75 -2.49 7.01
C GLU A 103 8.38 -3.04 6.57
N HIS A 104 7.63 -3.53 7.54
CA HIS A 104 6.29 -4.05 7.32
C HIS A 104 5.29 -3.04 7.83
N GLU A 105 4.31 -2.72 7.00
CA GLU A 105 3.15 -1.96 7.45
C GLU A 105 1.96 -2.88 7.65
N GLY A 106 1.43 -2.84 8.87
CA GLY A 106 0.30 -3.63 9.31
C GLY A 106 0.58 -5.12 9.41
N ASN A 107 -0.43 -5.85 9.86
CA ASN A 107 -0.45 -7.31 9.84
C ASN A 107 -1.84 -7.84 9.47
N TRP A 108 -1.93 -9.13 9.14
CA TRP A 108 -3.20 -9.77 8.76
C TRP A 108 -4.25 -9.72 9.89
N LEU A 109 -3.79 -9.76 11.14
CA LEU A 109 -4.63 -9.75 12.32
C LEU A 109 -5.28 -8.38 12.54
N GLU A 110 -4.53 -7.29 12.39
CA GLU A 110 -5.03 -5.92 12.37
C GLU A 110 -6.03 -5.70 11.23
N SER A 111 -5.72 -6.20 10.03
CA SER A 111 -6.63 -6.12 8.88
C SER A 111 -7.94 -6.82 9.16
N PHE A 112 -7.88 -7.99 9.80
CA PHE A 112 -9.06 -8.74 10.24
C PHE A 112 -9.85 -7.98 11.31
N PHE A 113 -9.20 -7.44 12.34
CA PHE A 113 -9.87 -6.69 13.40
C PHE A 113 -10.53 -5.40 12.88
N ILE A 114 -9.89 -4.67 11.96
CA ILE A 114 -10.48 -3.50 11.31
C ILE A 114 -11.76 -3.90 10.55
N SER A 115 -11.66 -4.94 9.72
CA SER A 115 -12.78 -5.48 8.94
C SER A 115 -13.94 -5.92 9.83
N LEU A 116 -13.64 -6.71 10.87
CA LEU A 116 -14.62 -7.22 11.82
C LEU A 116 -15.30 -6.10 12.61
N THR A 117 -14.53 -5.13 13.09
CA THR A 117 -15.06 -4.01 13.88
C THR A 117 -16.03 -3.17 13.04
N VAL A 118 -15.66 -2.85 11.80
CA VAL A 118 -16.54 -2.09 10.91
C VAL A 118 -17.79 -2.90 10.54
N TYR A 119 -17.65 -4.21 10.26
CA TYR A 119 -18.79 -5.09 10.02
C TYR A 119 -19.77 -5.09 11.19
N LEU A 120 -19.29 -5.32 12.42
CA LEU A 120 -20.12 -5.36 13.62
C LEU A 120 -20.80 -4.02 13.88
N LEU A 121 -20.08 -2.91 13.71
CA LEU A 121 -20.62 -1.56 13.90
C LEU A 121 -21.73 -1.26 12.90
N LEU A 122 -21.51 -1.52 11.60
CA LEU A 122 -22.53 -1.31 10.58
C LEU A 122 -23.74 -2.23 10.77
N LYS A 123 -23.50 -3.49 11.13
CA LYS A 123 -24.56 -4.45 11.44
C LYS A 123 -25.42 -3.99 12.60
N TYR A 124 -24.80 -3.51 13.68
CA TYR A 124 -25.50 -2.96 14.83
C TYR A 124 -26.36 -1.74 14.47
N LEU A 125 -25.79 -0.79 13.72
CA LEU A 125 -26.52 0.41 13.28
C LEU A 125 -27.72 0.05 12.38
N LEU A 126 -27.53 -0.84 11.43
CA LEU A 126 -28.59 -1.26 10.50
C LEU A 126 -29.66 -2.13 11.19
N GLN A 127 -29.29 -2.93 12.18
CA GLN A 127 -30.25 -3.67 13.00
C GLN A 127 -31.17 -2.70 13.77
N ASN A 128 -30.63 -1.62 14.32
CA ASN A 128 -31.43 -0.62 15.04
C ASN A 128 -32.33 0.19 14.11
N TYR A 129 -31.86 0.53 12.91
CA TYR A 129 -32.61 1.36 11.97
C TYR A 129 -33.64 0.57 11.13
N LEU A 130 -33.25 -0.59 10.60
CA LEU A 130 -34.06 -1.39 9.69
C LEU A 130 -34.75 -2.60 10.35
N ARG A 131 -34.49 -2.83 11.65
CA ARG A 131 -34.99 -4.01 12.41
C ARG A 131 -34.65 -5.35 11.75
N LEU A 132 -33.56 -5.37 10.97
CA LEU A 132 -33.05 -6.55 10.28
C LEU A 132 -32.29 -7.42 11.28
N THR A 133 -32.66 -8.69 11.40
CA THR A 133 -32.01 -9.63 12.34
C THR A 133 -31.76 -10.97 11.69
N PHE A 134 -30.54 -11.50 11.86
CA PHE A 134 -30.21 -12.88 11.54
C PHE A 134 -30.31 -13.72 12.82
N ASN A 135 -31.24 -14.66 12.84
CA ASN A 135 -31.45 -15.53 14.00
C ASN A 135 -30.70 -16.84 13.80
N PHE A 136 -29.59 -17.05 14.50
CA PHE A 136 -28.73 -18.24 14.37
C PHE A 136 -29.24 -19.50 15.09
N LYS A 137 -30.50 -19.52 15.57
CA LYS A 137 -31.07 -20.66 16.29
C LYS A 137 -31.36 -21.90 15.44
N SER A 138 -31.32 -21.80 14.10
CA SER A 138 -31.68 -22.91 13.20
C SER A 138 -30.55 -23.24 12.23
N ILE A 139 -30.38 -24.52 11.92
CA ILE A 139 -29.45 -24.96 10.86
C ILE A 139 -29.76 -24.26 9.53
N LYS A 140 -31.04 -24.01 9.23
CA LYS A 140 -31.44 -23.29 8.00
C LYS A 140 -30.88 -21.86 7.96
N SER A 141 -30.85 -21.14 9.07
CA SER A 141 -30.33 -19.77 9.09
C SER A 141 -28.81 -19.73 9.05
N ILE A 142 -28.13 -20.72 9.63
CA ILE A 142 -26.68 -20.91 9.47
C ILE A 142 -26.34 -21.14 7.99
N LEU A 143 -27.07 -22.02 7.30
CA LEU A 143 -26.88 -22.27 5.86
C LEU A 143 -27.12 -21.02 5.02
N VAL A 144 -28.14 -20.21 5.34
CA VAL A 144 -28.38 -18.92 4.66
C VAL A 144 -27.23 -17.96 4.89
N PHE A 145 -26.68 -17.89 6.11
CA PHE A 145 -25.53 -17.04 6.40
C PHE A 145 -24.27 -17.49 5.64
N ILE A 146 -24.00 -18.79 5.58
CA ILE A 146 -22.90 -19.34 4.77
C ILE A 146 -23.09 -18.99 3.30
N ALA A 147 -24.31 -19.11 2.77
CA ALA A 147 -24.62 -18.69 1.40
C ALA A 147 -24.35 -17.18 1.21
N CYS A 148 -24.70 -16.33 2.18
CA CYS A 148 -24.39 -14.90 2.13
C CYS A 148 -22.87 -14.66 2.05
N ILE A 149 -22.05 -15.40 2.80
CA ILE A 149 -20.59 -15.32 2.71
C ILE A 149 -20.13 -15.64 1.28
N VAL A 150 -20.60 -16.74 0.69
CA VAL A 150 -20.23 -17.14 -0.68
C VAL A 150 -20.64 -16.06 -1.70
N PHE A 151 -21.88 -15.56 -1.62
CA PHE A 151 -22.34 -14.48 -2.50
C PHE A 151 -21.56 -13.17 -2.30
N SER A 152 -21.12 -12.88 -1.08
CA SER A 152 -20.30 -11.69 -0.78
C SER A 152 -18.92 -11.78 -1.41
N TRP A 153 -18.31 -12.97 -1.39
CA TRP A 153 -17.06 -13.24 -2.09
C TRP A 153 -17.21 -13.05 -3.59
N ILE A 154 -18.26 -13.62 -4.20
CA ILE A 154 -18.57 -13.42 -5.63
C ILE A 154 -18.75 -11.93 -5.92
N PHE A 155 -19.60 -11.24 -5.15
CA PHE A 155 -19.84 -9.81 -5.32
C PHE A 155 -18.55 -8.99 -5.22
N PHE A 156 -17.72 -9.28 -4.23
CA PHE A 156 -16.42 -8.63 -4.05
C PHE A 156 -15.53 -8.82 -5.27
N PHE A 157 -15.38 -10.05 -5.79
CA PHE A 157 -14.53 -10.34 -6.94
C PHE A 157 -15.01 -9.67 -8.23
N PHE A 158 -16.32 -9.61 -8.48
CA PHE A 158 -16.83 -9.01 -9.71
C PHE A 158 -16.88 -7.49 -9.66
N PHE A 159 -17.21 -6.90 -8.52
CA PHE A 159 -17.50 -5.46 -8.43
C PHE A 159 -16.47 -4.66 -7.64
N LEU A 160 -15.92 -5.22 -6.56
CA LEU A 160 -15.14 -4.44 -5.59
C LEU A 160 -13.62 -4.67 -5.66
N ILE A 161 -13.15 -5.76 -6.28
CA ILE A 161 -11.72 -6.06 -6.31
C ILE A 161 -10.90 -4.98 -7.02
N LYS A 162 -11.43 -4.41 -8.11
CA LYS A 162 -10.76 -3.35 -8.88
C LYS A 162 -10.58 -2.08 -8.03
N PRO A 163 -11.64 -1.48 -7.45
CA PRO A 163 -11.46 -0.31 -6.59
C PRO A 163 -10.66 -0.64 -5.32
N ALA A 164 -10.80 -1.85 -4.74
CA ALA A 164 -10.02 -2.26 -3.57
C ALA A 164 -8.51 -2.27 -3.88
N LYS A 165 -8.12 -2.80 -5.04
CA LYS A 165 -6.74 -2.77 -5.53
C LYS A 165 -6.21 -1.36 -5.71
N GLN A 166 -7.03 -0.50 -6.31
CA GLN A 166 -6.66 0.89 -6.53
C GLN A 166 -6.33 1.58 -5.20
N ILE A 167 -7.26 1.53 -4.24
CA ILE A 167 -7.09 2.16 -2.93
C ILE A 167 -5.94 1.54 -2.15
N SER A 168 -5.78 0.21 -2.19
CA SER A 168 -4.65 -0.48 -1.56
C SER A 168 -3.31 0.01 -2.12
N CYS A 169 -3.20 0.18 -3.44
CA CYS A 169 -2.00 0.71 -4.09
C CYS A 169 -1.75 2.19 -3.77
N GLU A 170 -2.78 3.03 -3.75
CA GLU A 170 -2.66 4.45 -3.37
C GLU A 170 -2.15 4.59 -1.93
N ARG A 171 -2.70 3.79 -1.01
CA ARG A 171 -2.27 3.74 0.38
C ARG A 171 -0.79 3.32 0.51
N ARG A 172 -0.39 2.26 -0.19
CA ARG A 172 1.00 1.77 -0.20
C ARG A 172 1.99 2.84 -0.66
N LEU A 173 1.67 3.53 -1.75
CA LEU A 173 2.52 4.60 -2.27
C LEU A 173 2.55 5.81 -1.34
N ALA A 174 1.42 6.18 -0.77
CA ALA A 174 1.36 7.28 0.19
C ALA A 174 2.28 7.03 1.38
N SER A 175 2.32 5.78 1.89
CA SER A 175 3.25 5.41 2.96
C SER A 175 4.71 5.47 2.53
N VAL A 176 5.06 4.93 1.35
CA VAL A 176 6.42 5.01 0.79
C VAL A 176 6.87 6.47 0.63
N VAL A 177 6.01 7.33 0.09
CA VAL A 177 6.28 8.76 -0.07
C VAL A 177 6.47 9.43 1.28
N ASN A 178 5.59 9.14 2.25
CA ASN A 178 5.67 9.73 3.57
C ASN A 178 6.94 9.28 4.32
N ASN A 179 7.32 8.00 4.20
CA ASN A 179 8.56 7.47 4.73
C ASN A 179 9.77 8.17 4.10
N PHE A 180 9.79 8.32 2.76
CA PHE A 180 10.84 9.08 2.07
C PHE A 180 10.89 10.55 2.55
N LYS A 181 9.76 11.26 2.57
CA LYS A 181 9.71 12.68 2.98
C LYS A 181 10.21 12.88 4.41
N LYS A 182 9.79 12.01 5.34
CA LYS A 182 10.30 12.02 6.72
C LYS A 182 11.81 11.78 6.76
N SER A 183 12.33 10.91 5.90
CA SER A 183 13.76 10.61 5.80
C SER A 183 14.58 11.74 5.21
N ALA A 184 14.08 12.37 4.17
CA ALA A 184 14.75 13.43 3.43
C ALA A 184 14.82 14.75 4.17
N TYR A 185 13.75 15.13 4.88
CA TYR A 185 13.62 16.49 5.43
C TYR A 185 13.45 16.53 6.95
N GLY A 186 13.39 15.37 7.62
CA GLY A 186 12.90 15.32 8.99
C GLY A 186 11.48 15.92 9.06
N PHE A 187 11.21 16.71 10.10
CA PHE A 187 9.93 17.43 10.26
C PHE A 187 9.88 18.81 9.56
N GLY A 188 10.89 19.18 8.75
CA GLY A 188 11.03 20.51 8.16
C GLY A 188 10.43 20.67 6.75
N LEU A 189 9.53 21.63 6.56
CA LEU A 189 8.65 21.79 5.38
C LEU A 189 9.26 22.53 4.14
N LYS A 190 10.51 22.99 4.15
CA LYS A 190 10.96 24.01 3.17
C LYS A 190 11.62 23.52 1.85
N ARG A 191 11.87 22.22 1.65
CA ARG A 191 12.50 21.68 0.40
C ARG A 191 11.52 21.06 -0.61
N LEU A 192 10.21 21.08 -0.34
CA LEU A 192 9.23 20.19 -1.01
C LEU A 192 8.97 20.45 -2.51
N GLN A 193 9.01 21.69 -3.00
CA GLN A 193 8.44 22.01 -4.32
C GLN A 193 9.25 21.47 -5.52
N GLN A 194 10.57 21.63 -5.54
CA GLN A 194 11.40 21.12 -6.65
C GLN A 194 11.49 19.58 -6.66
N GLU A 195 11.38 18.97 -5.48
CA GLU A 195 11.46 17.52 -5.32
C GLU A 195 10.12 16.84 -5.61
N ASP A 196 8.98 17.46 -5.30
CA ASP A 196 7.66 16.98 -5.73
C ASP A 196 7.59 16.88 -7.27
N ILE A 197 8.24 17.79 -8.00
CA ILE A 197 8.34 17.75 -9.47
C ILE A 197 9.15 16.53 -9.93
N LYS A 198 10.28 16.23 -9.27
CA LYS A 198 11.13 15.06 -9.59
C LYS A 198 10.48 13.73 -9.18
N MET A 199 9.74 13.69 -8.07
CA MET A 199 9.06 12.49 -7.57
C MET A 199 7.83 12.10 -8.40
N LYS A 200 7.10 13.07 -8.97
CA LYS A 200 5.85 12.83 -9.71
C LYS A 200 5.94 11.75 -10.81
N PRO A 201 6.93 11.74 -11.73
CA PRO A 201 7.06 10.67 -12.74
C PRO A 201 7.42 9.31 -12.12
N ILE A 202 8.21 9.30 -11.05
CA ILE A 202 8.62 8.10 -10.31
C ILE A 202 7.40 7.45 -9.66
N LEU A 203 6.55 8.24 -9.01
CA LEU A 203 5.32 7.78 -8.37
C LEU A 203 4.29 7.25 -9.37
N LYS A 204 4.19 7.88 -10.55
CA LYS A 204 3.32 7.40 -11.62
C LYS A 204 3.73 6.01 -12.11
N LYS A 205 5.04 5.74 -12.23
CA LYS A 205 5.57 4.41 -12.60
C LYS A 205 5.32 3.39 -11.49
N ALA A 206 5.58 3.75 -10.23
CA ALA A 206 5.37 2.87 -9.08
C ALA A 206 3.89 2.48 -8.91
N TYR A 207 2.97 3.41 -9.17
CA TYR A 207 1.53 3.15 -9.19
C TYR A 207 1.10 2.17 -10.28
N ALA A 208 1.57 2.40 -11.51
CA ALA A 208 1.30 1.48 -12.62
C ALA A 208 1.87 0.08 -12.34
N ALA A 209 3.04 -0.01 -11.71
CA ALA A 209 3.65 -1.27 -11.29
C ALA A 209 2.83 -1.98 -10.20
N CYS A 210 2.37 -1.26 -9.16
CA CYS A 210 1.54 -1.84 -8.10
C CYS A 210 0.22 -2.43 -8.64
N ILE A 211 -0.45 -1.71 -9.55
CA ILE A 211 -1.67 -2.19 -10.19
C ILE A 211 -1.40 -3.46 -11.01
N ARG A 212 -0.27 -3.53 -11.73
CA ARG A 212 0.12 -4.69 -12.56
C ARG A 212 0.57 -5.91 -11.73
N LEU A 213 1.38 -5.73 -10.70
CA LEU A 213 1.91 -6.83 -9.87
C LEU A 213 0.82 -7.51 -9.04
N ASN A 214 -0.16 -6.76 -8.54
CA ASN A 214 -1.35 -7.32 -7.86
C ASN A 214 -2.34 -8.03 -8.81
N LEU A 215 -2.13 -8.00 -10.15
CA LEU A 215 -2.86 -8.83 -11.11
C LEU A 215 -2.20 -10.21 -11.30
N GLN A 216 -0.88 -10.31 -11.18
CA GLN A 216 -0.14 -11.56 -11.41
C GLN A 216 -0.15 -12.51 -10.20
N ALA A 217 -0.22 -11.98 -8.98
CA ALA A 217 -0.28 -12.80 -7.75
C ALA A 217 -1.62 -13.56 -7.56
N PHE A 218 -2.63 -13.29 -8.38
CA PHE A 218 -3.96 -13.92 -8.30
C PHE A 218 -4.26 -14.86 -9.48
N MET A 219 -3.38 -14.91 -10.50
CA MET A 219 -3.47 -15.85 -11.63
C MET A 219 -2.48 -17.02 -11.50
N LYS A 220 -1.91 -17.21 -10.31
CA LYS A 220 -1.10 -18.37 -9.93
C LYS A 220 -1.77 -19.09 -8.79
#